data_AF-A0AAN8UZA4-F1
#
_entry.id   AF-A0AAN8UZA4-F1
#
_cell.length_a   1.000
_cell.length_b   1.000
_cell.length_c   1.000
_cell.angle_alpha   90.00
_cell.angle_beta   90.00
_cell.angle_gamma   90.00
#
_symmetry.space_group_name_H-M   'P 1'
#
loop_
_entity.id
_entity.type
_entity.pdbx_description
1 polymer ?
#
loop_
_entity_poly.entity_id
_entity_poly.type
_entity_poly.pdbx_seq_one_letter_code
_entity_poly.pdbx_strand_id
1 'polypeptide(L)'
;MVSPKKSCFTALMYEMAAFGDLVQFVHAYGEQWSQGALWPHFTRYAFDRENNKRISEWSLEFYEKYIGPYSYTTRDLGIIYVPSGKLCWFAAGSGKRRIFAICNYVNQRLLKPFHDWLMSILRIIPMDGTFNQVRPLEYIAGKKEYYSFDLKSATDRWPLLYQFELVQSLFDRSFASSVVNSALGCNVFDVPFVKKPTRLSFVAGQPLGYYSSWPLFALSHHLLVWYSAEQVYPYRYFTDYAILGDDVVIADRRVASAYSANLERLGVSISHGKSLISKSGAYEFAKKFRIKGGTVDLSPVSLSSLRNFFHPYGLLAIAGTYRGKECRGIFEVLAL
;
A
#
# COMPACT_ATOMS: atom_id res chain seq x y z
N MET A 1 -22.06 35.06 -21.58
CA MET A 1 -21.83 33.93 -20.66
C MET A 1 -22.34 32.67 -21.34
N VAL A 2 -21.42 31.78 -21.77
CA VAL A 2 -21.80 30.48 -22.33
C VAL A 2 -22.30 29.64 -21.15
N SER A 3 -23.57 29.20 -21.20
CA SER A 3 -24.09 28.24 -20.24
C SER A 3 -23.15 27.02 -20.23
N PRO A 4 -22.59 26.61 -19.07
CA PRO A 4 -21.71 25.45 -19.03
C PRO A 4 -22.50 24.26 -19.58
N LYS A 5 -22.02 23.66 -20.68
CA LYS A 5 -22.65 22.49 -21.28
C LYS A 5 -22.77 21.43 -20.20
N LYS A 6 -23.99 21.17 -19.75
CA LYS A 6 -24.26 20.12 -18.74
C LYS A 6 -24.02 18.78 -19.43
N SER A 7 -23.01 18.06 -18.98
CA SER A 7 -22.79 16.66 -19.38
C SER A 7 -24.00 15.82 -19.00
N CYS A 8 -24.36 14.82 -19.83
CA CYS A 8 -25.36 13.81 -19.47
C CYS A 8 -24.88 12.91 -18.32
N PHE A 9 -23.59 12.93 -17.99
CA PHE A 9 -22.98 12.24 -16.86
C PHE A 9 -22.82 13.18 -15.67
N THR A 10 -23.92 13.45 -14.95
CA THR A 10 -23.94 14.35 -13.78
C THR A 10 -22.94 13.93 -12.69
N ALA A 11 -22.81 12.63 -12.43
CA ALA A 11 -21.84 12.11 -11.47
C ALA A 11 -20.38 12.46 -11.84
N LEU A 12 -20.02 12.37 -13.13
CA LEU A 12 -18.66 12.68 -13.58
C LEU A 12 -18.36 14.18 -13.45
N MET A 13 -19.33 15.06 -13.67
CA MET A 13 -19.14 16.50 -13.45
C MET A 13 -18.82 16.80 -11.98
N TYR A 14 -19.51 16.15 -11.04
CA TYR A 14 -19.23 16.29 -9.62
C TYR A 14 -17.85 15.75 -9.24
N GLU A 15 -17.46 14.59 -9.76
CA GLU A 15 -16.12 14.03 -9.52
C GLU A 15 -15.00 14.91 -10.10
N MET A 16 -15.21 15.49 -11.29
CA MET A 16 -14.26 16.44 -11.88
C MET A 16 -14.18 17.74 -11.06
N ALA A 17 -15.30 18.21 -10.50
CA ALA A 17 -15.29 19.36 -9.62
C ALA A 17 -14.61 19.11 -8.29
N ALA A 18 -14.84 17.95 -7.68
CA ALA A 18 -14.16 17.54 -6.46
C ALA A 18 -12.64 17.42 -6.67
N PHE A 19 -12.23 16.98 -7.87
CA PHE A 19 -10.83 16.92 -8.28
C PHE A 19 -10.24 18.32 -8.51
N GLY A 20 -10.97 19.21 -9.18
CA GLY A 20 -10.57 20.62 -9.35
C GLY A 20 -10.33 21.31 -8.00
N ASP A 21 -11.25 21.15 -7.05
CA ASP A 21 -11.12 21.67 -5.69
C ASP A 21 -9.91 21.05 -4.95
N LEU A 22 -9.64 19.75 -5.15
CA LEU A 22 -8.46 19.08 -4.59
C LEU A 22 -7.15 19.64 -5.17
N VAL A 23 -7.10 19.90 -6.48
CA VAL A 23 -5.93 20.50 -7.14
C VAL A 23 -5.71 21.92 -6.64
N GLN A 24 -6.76 22.72 -6.47
CA GLN A 24 -6.67 24.06 -5.88
C GLN A 24 -6.16 24.00 -4.43
N PHE A 25 -6.61 23.02 -3.64
CA PHE A 25 -6.11 22.80 -2.29
C PHE A 25 -4.60 22.48 -2.29
N VAL A 26 -4.14 21.60 -3.17
CA VAL A 26 -2.71 21.28 -3.33
C VAL A 26 -1.92 22.52 -3.75
N HIS A 27 -2.42 23.30 -4.72
CA HIS A 27 -1.78 24.53 -5.19
C HIS A 27 -1.67 25.58 -4.09
N ALA A 28 -2.64 25.66 -3.17
CA ALA A 28 -2.60 26.59 -2.04
C ALA A 28 -1.46 26.32 -1.06
N TYR A 29 -0.91 25.09 -1.02
CA TYR A 29 0.32 24.81 -0.25
C TYR A 29 1.58 25.38 -0.91
N GLY A 30 1.60 25.57 -2.23
CA GLY A 30 2.71 26.18 -2.97
C GLY A 30 4.02 25.39 -3.07
N GLU A 31 4.15 24.26 -2.35
CA GLU A 31 5.40 23.48 -2.28
C GLU A 31 5.43 22.25 -3.20
N GLN A 32 4.28 21.88 -3.80
CA GLN A 32 4.10 20.60 -4.49
C GLN A 32 3.68 20.76 -5.95
N TRP A 33 3.98 19.74 -6.76
CA TRP A 33 3.59 19.71 -8.16
C TRP A 33 2.17 19.17 -8.33
N SER A 34 1.42 19.74 -9.26
CA SER A 34 0.02 19.37 -9.47
C SER A 34 -0.16 17.91 -9.87
N GLN A 35 -1.22 17.28 -9.36
CA GLN A 35 -1.71 15.98 -9.81
C GLN A 35 -2.05 15.97 -11.32
N GLY A 36 -2.16 17.15 -11.96
CA GLY A 36 -2.29 17.29 -13.41
C GLY A 36 -1.16 16.64 -14.21
N ALA A 37 0.06 16.51 -13.65
CA ALA A 37 1.18 15.81 -14.31
C ALA A 37 0.91 14.31 -14.57
N LEU A 38 -0.11 13.74 -13.92
CA LEU A 38 -0.47 12.33 -14.03
C LEU A 38 -1.40 12.05 -15.20
N TRP A 39 -1.82 13.08 -15.95
CA TRP A 39 -2.72 12.88 -17.07
C TRP A 39 -2.05 12.04 -18.17
N PRO A 40 -2.63 10.89 -18.57
CA PRO A 40 -1.91 9.89 -19.34
C PRO A 40 -1.88 10.23 -20.84
N HIS A 41 -0.96 11.11 -21.24
CA HIS A 41 -0.69 11.40 -22.66
C HIS A 41 0.48 10.60 -23.23
N PHE A 42 1.40 10.17 -22.36
CA PHE A 42 2.63 9.50 -22.76
C PHE A 42 2.92 8.32 -21.85
N THR A 43 3.66 7.35 -22.40
CA THR A 43 4.26 6.27 -21.63
C THR A 43 5.58 6.75 -21.03
N ARG A 44 5.70 6.64 -19.71
CA ARG A 44 6.93 6.91 -18.97
C ARG A 44 7.72 5.63 -18.80
N TYR A 45 9.04 5.70 -18.97
CA TYR A 45 9.95 4.57 -18.74
C TYR A 45 10.83 4.88 -17.53
N ALA A 46 10.95 3.92 -16.61
CA ALA A 46 11.83 4.10 -15.47
C ALA A 46 13.28 4.25 -15.93
N PHE A 47 14.03 5.11 -15.23
CA PHE A 47 15.42 5.51 -15.46
C PHE A 47 15.67 6.40 -16.69
N ASP A 48 14.65 6.70 -17.50
CA ASP A 48 14.72 7.66 -18.61
C ASP A 48 14.50 9.11 -18.13
N ARG A 49 15.46 9.63 -17.37
CA ARG A 49 15.30 10.89 -16.61
C ARG A 49 14.99 12.09 -17.49
N GLU A 50 15.67 12.23 -18.63
CA GLU A 50 15.51 13.40 -19.50
C GLU A 50 14.14 13.41 -20.17
N ASN A 51 13.70 12.28 -20.71
CA ASN A 51 12.38 12.16 -21.32
C ASN A 51 11.27 12.31 -20.27
N ASN A 52 11.41 11.67 -19.10
CA ASN A 52 10.43 11.80 -18.02
C ASN A 52 10.24 13.25 -17.58
N LYS A 53 11.34 14.01 -17.46
CA LYS A 53 11.27 15.44 -17.16
C LYS A 53 10.49 16.22 -18.22
N ARG A 54 10.80 16.02 -19.51
CA ARG A 54 10.07 16.66 -20.63
C ARG A 54 8.59 16.30 -20.64
N ILE A 55 8.27 15.01 -20.39
CA ILE A 55 6.89 14.54 -20.28
C ILE A 55 6.18 15.22 -19.11
N SER A 56 6.84 15.37 -17.96
CA SER A 56 6.27 16.04 -16.78
C SER A 56 5.96 17.51 -17.06
N GLU A 57 6.93 18.25 -17.60
CA GLU A 57 6.75 19.66 -18.00
C GLU A 57 5.59 19.82 -18.97
N TRP A 58 5.58 19.02 -20.05
CA TRP A 58 4.49 19.06 -21.04
C TRP A 58 3.14 18.70 -20.42
N SER A 59 3.06 17.68 -19.57
CA SER A 59 1.80 17.21 -19.00
C SER A 59 1.19 18.25 -18.06
N LEU A 60 2.03 18.97 -17.33
CA LEU A 60 1.61 20.07 -16.48
C LEU A 60 1.13 21.26 -17.30
N GLU A 61 1.90 21.70 -18.29
CA GLU A 61 1.50 22.79 -19.19
C GLU A 61 0.19 22.45 -19.93
N PHE A 62 0.06 21.22 -20.41
CA PHE A 62 -1.15 20.75 -21.06
C PHE A 62 -2.35 20.78 -20.11
N TYR A 63 -2.18 20.27 -18.89
CA TYR A 63 -3.22 20.31 -17.88
C TYR A 63 -3.64 21.75 -17.57
N GLU A 64 -2.68 22.64 -17.29
CA GLU A 64 -2.93 24.03 -16.94
C GLU A 64 -3.53 24.85 -18.09
N LYS A 65 -3.26 24.49 -19.35
CA LYS A 65 -3.79 25.19 -20.51
C LYS A 65 -5.16 24.68 -20.97
N TYR A 66 -5.39 23.37 -20.92
CA TYR A 66 -6.52 22.74 -21.60
C TYR A 66 -7.50 22.01 -20.69
N ILE A 67 -7.09 21.58 -19.49
CA ILE A 67 -7.96 20.82 -18.58
C ILE A 67 -8.34 21.67 -17.36
N GLY A 68 -7.36 22.14 -16.60
CA GLY A 68 -7.53 22.90 -15.36
C GLY A 68 -8.52 24.06 -15.49
N PRO A 69 -8.36 25.00 -16.45
CA PRO A 69 -9.24 26.16 -16.60
C PRO A 69 -10.69 25.82 -16.97
N TYR A 70 -10.91 24.62 -17.54
CA TYR A 70 -12.22 24.14 -17.96
C TYR A 70 -12.76 23.05 -17.03
N SER A 71 -12.03 22.71 -15.96
CA SER A 71 -12.53 21.84 -14.91
C SER A 71 -13.64 22.56 -14.18
N TYR A 72 -14.76 21.87 -13.95
CA TYR A 72 -15.86 22.42 -13.18
C TYR A 72 -15.36 22.78 -11.78
N THR A 73 -15.79 23.90 -11.22
CA THR A 73 -15.64 24.17 -9.79
C THR A 73 -16.98 23.99 -9.09
N THR A 74 -16.95 23.88 -7.76
CA THR A 74 -18.16 23.98 -6.93
C THR A 74 -19.02 25.20 -7.28
N ARG A 75 -18.37 26.33 -7.59
CA ARG A 75 -19.02 27.58 -8.01
C ARG A 75 -19.73 27.44 -9.35
N ASP A 76 -19.11 26.80 -10.34
CA ASP A 76 -19.71 26.61 -11.67
C ASP A 76 -20.93 25.69 -11.65
N LEU A 77 -20.95 24.74 -10.70
CA LEU A 77 -22.06 23.81 -10.50
C LEU A 77 -23.18 24.40 -9.62
N GLY A 78 -22.99 25.58 -9.03
CA GLY A 78 -23.95 26.20 -8.11
C GLY A 78 -24.09 25.42 -6.80
N ILE A 79 -23.05 24.69 -6.39
CA ILE A 79 -23.05 23.85 -5.19
C ILE A 79 -22.03 24.37 -4.18
N ILE A 80 -22.40 24.35 -2.92
CA ILE A 80 -21.58 24.90 -1.82
C ILE A 80 -20.34 24.03 -1.57
N TYR A 81 -20.46 22.71 -1.78
CA TYR A 81 -19.41 21.75 -1.45
C TYR A 81 -19.52 20.45 -2.24
N VAL A 82 -18.39 19.91 -2.71
CA VAL A 82 -18.27 18.53 -3.21
C VAL A 82 -17.17 17.80 -2.44
N PRO A 83 -17.44 16.62 -1.85
CA PRO A 83 -16.42 15.83 -1.17
C PRO A 83 -15.31 15.33 -2.11
N SER A 84 -14.05 15.68 -1.85
CA SER A 84 -12.88 15.10 -2.54
C SER A 84 -12.58 13.65 -2.11
N GLY A 85 -13.19 13.20 -1.00
CA GLY A 85 -13.06 11.84 -0.48
C GLY A 85 -13.72 11.72 0.88
N LYS A 86 -13.90 10.49 1.37
CA LYS A 86 -14.46 10.19 2.69
C LYS A 86 -13.69 9.08 3.40
N LEU A 87 -13.56 9.18 4.72
CA LEU A 87 -13.08 8.08 5.55
C LEU A 87 -14.23 7.11 5.84
N CYS A 88 -13.92 5.83 5.76
CA CYS A 88 -14.81 4.74 6.13
C CYS A 88 -14.07 3.81 7.09
N TRP A 89 -14.82 3.01 7.83
CA TRP A 89 -14.24 1.99 8.69
C TRP A 89 -14.97 0.67 8.49
N PHE A 90 -14.25 -0.42 8.65
CA PHE A 90 -14.83 -1.76 8.73
C PHE A 90 -14.34 -2.48 9.99
N ALA A 91 -15.15 -3.41 10.49
CA ALA A 91 -14.76 -4.29 11.57
C ALA A 91 -13.94 -5.45 11.00
N ALA A 92 -12.63 -5.47 11.24
CA ALA A 92 -11.71 -6.46 10.64
C ALA A 92 -11.65 -7.79 11.40
N GLY A 93 -12.59 -8.03 12.33
CA GLY A 93 -12.54 -9.14 13.28
C GLY A 93 -11.72 -8.81 14.54
N SER A 94 -11.81 -9.69 15.55
CA SER A 94 -11.12 -9.56 16.84
C SER A 94 -11.33 -8.22 17.57
N GLY A 95 -12.50 -7.59 17.37
CA GLY A 95 -12.87 -6.31 17.99
C GLY A 95 -12.14 -5.08 17.43
N LYS A 96 -11.31 -5.22 16.39
CA LYS A 96 -10.54 -4.10 15.81
C LYS A 96 -11.30 -3.44 14.65
N ARG A 97 -11.33 -2.10 14.66
CA ARG A 97 -11.79 -1.29 13.53
C ARG A 97 -10.60 -0.90 12.66
N ARG A 98 -10.76 -0.99 11.34
CA ARG A 98 -9.77 -0.54 10.36
C ARG A 98 -10.38 0.61 9.58
N ILE A 99 -9.69 1.75 9.60
CA ILE A 99 -10.09 2.95 8.86
C ILE A 99 -9.40 2.90 7.49
N PHE A 100 -10.15 3.24 6.46
CA PHE A 100 -9.65 3.37 5.08
C PHE A 100 -10.32 4.57 4.41
N ALA A 101 -9.69 5.08 3.37
CA ALA A 101 -10.17 6.19 2.59
C ALA A 101 -10.86 5.71 1.32
N ILE A 102 -12.00 6.34 1.00
CA ILE A 102 -12.63 6.29 -0.31
C ILE A 102 -12.36 7.65 -0.95
N CYS A 103 -11.68 7.62 -2.07
CA CYS A 103 -11.18 8.81 -2.74
C CYS A 103 -11.99 9.22 -3.95
N ASN A 104 -11.73 10.45 -4.39
CA ASN A 104 -12.17 10.96 -5.67
C ASN A 104 -11.82 10.00 -6.82
N TYR A 105 -12.79 9.79 -7.69
CA TYR A 105 -12.66 8.85 -8.80
C TYR A 105 -11.56 9.26 -9.79
N VAL A 106 -11.45 10.54 -10.12
CA VAL A 106 -10.47 11.04 -11.10
C VAL A 106 -9.04 10.78 -10.60
N ASN A 107 -8.75 11.14 -9.35
CA ASN A 107 -7.43 10.88 -8.75
C ASN A 107 -7.10 9.36 -8.74
N GLN A 108 -8.07 8.50 -8.43
CA GLN A 108 -7.88 7.05 -8.54
C GLN A 108 -7.54 6.58 -9.96
N ARG A 109 -8.21 7.14 -10.98
CA ARG A 109 -7.94 6.80 -12.38
C ARG A 109 -6.56 7.27 -12.82
N LEU A 110 -6.11 8.42 -12.36
CA LEU A 110 -4.77 8.95 -12.63
C LEU A 110 -3.66 8.10 -11.99
N LEU A 111 -3.92 7.54 -10.80
CA LEU A 111 -2.98 6.64 -10.13
C LEU A 111 -2.91 5.23 -10.73
N LYS A 112 -3.91 4.81 -11.50
CA LYS A 112 -4.02 3.42 -12.00
C LYS A 112 -2.84 2.95 -12.87
N PRO A 113 -2.33 3.72 -13.85
CA PRO A 113 -1.19 3.29 -14.66
C PRO A 113 0.07 3.05 -13.81
N PHE A 114 0.33 3.94 -12.86
CA PHE A 114 1.45 3.79 -11.93
C PHE A 114 1.27 2.59 -11.00
N HIS A 115 0.04 2.35 -10.52
CA HIS A 115 -0.30 1.17 -9.73
C HIS A 115 -0.01 -0.13 -10.49
N ASP A 116 -0.46 -0.23 -11.74
CA ASP A 116 -0.28 -1.43 -12.55
C ASP A 116 1.20 -1.69 -12.82
N TRP A 117 1.96 -0.64 -13.08
CA TRP A 117 3.41 -0.73 -13.23
C TRP A 117 4.08 -1.22 -11.94
N LEU A 118 3.76 -0.65 -10.77
CA LEU A 118 4.30 -1.12 -9.49
C LEU A 118 3.94 -2.59 -9.22
N MET A 119 2.69 -2.98 -9.48
CA MET A 119 2.24 -4.36 -9.34
C MET A 119 2.98 -5.32 -10.30
N SER A 120 3.34 -4.84 -11.49
CA SER A 120 4.16 -5.62 -12.42
C SER A 120 5.57 -5.87 -11.88
N ILE A 121 6.16 -4.89 -11.20
CA ILE A 121 7.48 -5.05 -10.55
C ILE A 121 7.39 -6.03 -9.39
N LEU A 122 6.41 -5.85 -8.49
CA LEU A 122 6.24 -6.74 -7.33
C LEU A 122 6.08 -8.20 -7.76
N ARG A 123 5.42 -8.45 -8.90
CA ARG A 123 5.27 -9.81 -9.46
C ARG A 123 6.60 -10.47 -9.84
N ILE A 124 7.62 -9.69 -10.18
CA ILE A 124 8.94 -10.19 -10.58
C ILE A 124 9.75 -10.59 -9.33
N ILE A 125 9.56 -9.91 -8.20
CA ILE A 125 10.33 -10.11 -6.97
C ILE A 125 9.91 -11.43 -6.31
N PRO A 126 10.80 -12.45 -6.22
CA PRO A 126 10.43 -13.75 -5.64
C PRO A 126 10.10 -13.72 -4.14
N MET A 127 10.65 -12.73 -3.42
CA MET A 127 10.49 -12.51 -1.98
C MET A 127 9.19 -11.79 -1.63
N ASP A 128 8.43 -11.32 -2.63
CA ASP A 128 7.15 -10.64 -2.44
C ASP A 128 6.01 -11.67 -2.33
N GLY A 129 5.21 -11.56 -1.28
CA GLY A 129 4.09 -12.45 -0.98
C GLY A 129 2.76 -12.05 -1.64
N THR A 130 2.71 -10.97 -2.40
CA THR A 130 1.45 -10.32 -2.83
C THR A 130 0.63 -11.20 -3.75
N PHE A 131 1.28 -11.78 -4.76
CA PHE A 131 0.63 -12.69 -5.71
C PHE A 131 0.67 -14.14 -5.24
N ASN A 132 1.67 -14.51 -4.43
CA ASN A 132 1.80 -15.85 -3.88
C ASN A 132 2.45 -15.78 -2.49
N GLN A 133 1.64 -15.96 -1.45
CA GLN A 133 2.08 -15.85 -0.06
C GLN A 133 3.00 -17.00 0.38
N VAL A 134 3.01 -18.12 -0.34
CA VAL A 134 3.81 -19.31 0.01
C VAL A 134 5.17 -19.28 -0.65
N ARG A 135 5.27 -18.79 -1.89
CA ARG A 135 6.51 -18.70 -2.66
C ARG A 135 7.69 -18.10 -1.88
N PRO A 136 7.59 -16.93 -1.23
CA PRO A 136 8.74 -16.37 -0.51
C PRO A 136 9.15 -17.24 0.70
N LEU A 137 8.21 -18.00 1.28
CA LEU A 137 8.49 -18.90 2.39
C LEU A 137 9.31 -20.13 1.98
N GLU A 138 9.21 -20.54 0.71
CA GLU A 138 10.02 -21.63 0.16
C GLU A 138 11.49 -21.20 -0.01
N TYR A 139 11.73 -19.94 -0.41
CA TYR A 139 13.09 -19.40 -0.56
C TYR A 139 13.84 -19.27 0.78
N ILE A 140 13.14 -18.91 1.85
CA ILE A 140 13.75 -18.75 3.17
C ILE A 140 13.78 -20.05 3.98
N ALA A 141 13.28 -21.16 3.46
CA ALA A 141 13.24 -22.44 4.19
C ALA A 141 14.66 -22.98 4.49
N GLY A 142 14.78 -23.78 5.56
CA GLY A 142 16.03 -24.44 5.96
C GLY A 142 17.02 -23.57 6.73
N LYS A 143 16.69 -22.31 7.03
CA LYS A 143 17.53 -21.41 7.83
C LYS A 143 17.30 -21.66 9.33
N LYS A 144 18.30 -21.28 10.15
CA LYS A 144 18.27 -21.51 11.61
C LYS A 144 17.64 -20.36 12.38
N GLU A 145 17.90 -19.13 11.95
CA GLU A 145 17.45 -17.92 12.64
C GLU A 145 16.47 -17.16 11.74
N TYR A 146 15.34 -16.74 12.32
CA TYR A 146 14.35 -15.91 11.64
C TYR A 146 13.92 -14.75 12.54
N TYR A 147 13.68 -13.62 11.88
CA TYR A 147 13.28 -12.36 12.48
C TYR A 147 12.00 -11.91 11.80
N SER A 148 10.86 -12.21 12.42
CA SER A 148 9.54 -11.78 11.96
C SER A 148 9.19 -10.48 12.70
N PHE A 149 9.15 -9.34 12.00
CA PHE A 149 8.90 -8.04 12.61
C PHE A 149 7.47 -7.56 12.34
N ASP A 150 6.74 -7.19 13.39
CA ASP A 150 5.43 -6.52 13.29
C ASP A 150 5.64 -5.00 13.33
N LEU A 151 5.36 -4.31 12.22
CA LEU A 151 5.49 -2.87 12.14
C LEU A 151 4.27 -2.17 12.77
N LYS A 152 4.50 -1.20 13.67
CA LYS A 152 3.40 -0.48 14.34
C LYS A 152 2.81 0.56 13.40
N SER A 153 1.53 0.37 13.02
CA SER A 153 0.80 1.29 12.15
C SER A 153 1.57 1.63 10.86
N ALA A 154 2.10 0.59 10.20
CA ALA A 154 3.07 0.73 9.12
C ALA A 154 2.64 1.72 8.02
N THR A 155 1.44 1.56 7.49
CA THR A 155 0.94 2.41 6.39
C THR A 155 0.67 3.85 6.82
N ASP A 156 0.33 4.08 8.09
CA ASP A 156 0.04 5.41 8.63
C ASP A 156 1.32 6.18 9.02
N ARG A 157 2.46 5.49 9.10
CA ARG A 157 3.73 6.05 9.59
C ARG A 157 4.88 5.92 8.60
N TRP A 158 4.69 5.21 7.49
CA TRP A 158 5.73 5.06 6.49
C TRP A 158 6.10 6.43 5.89
N PRO A 159 7.39 6.82 5.86
CA PRO A 159 7.77 8.16 5.44
C PRO A 159 7.45 8.42 3.96
N LEU A 160 6.61 9.42 3.69
CA LEU A 160 6.33 9.88 2.33
C LEU A 160 7.62 10.33 1.62
N LEU A 161 8.54 10.98 2.34
CA LEU A 161 9.83 11.39 1.80
C LEU A 161 10.64 10.20 1.25
N TYR A 162 10.61 9.06 1.93
CA TYR A 162 11.33 7.86 1.47
C TYR A 162 10.71 7.31 0.18
N GLN A 163 9.38 7.30 0.08
CA GLN A 163 8.67 6.93 -1.15
C GLN A 163 8.94 7.93 -2.27
N PHE A 164 8.97 9.21 -1.96
CA PHE A 164 9.28 10.28 -2.92
C PHE A 164 10.68 10.12 -3.50
N GLU A 165 11.71 9.88 -2.68
CA GLU A 165 13.08 9.69 -3.16
C GLU A 165 13.21 8.44 -4.06
N LEU A 166 12.46 7.37 -3.74
CA LEU A 166 12.38 6.18 -4.59
C LEU A 166 11.78 6.53 -5.96
N VAL A 167 10.63 7.22 -6.01
CA VAL A 167 9.96 7.56 -7.28
C VAL A 167 10.77 8.58 -8.07
N GLN A 168 11.39 9.56 -7.40
CA GLN A 168 12.27 10.56 -8.03
C GLN A 168 13.47 9.90 -8.69
N SER A 169 14.04 8.87 -8.06
CA SER A 169 15.19 8.14 -8.60
C SER A 169 14.82 7.35 -9.86
N LEU A 170 13.59 6.86 -9.93
CA LEU A 170 13.04 6.06 -11.03
C LEU A 170 12.53 6.91 -12.20
N PHE A 171 11.96 8.08 -11.95
CA PHE A 171 11.38 8.92 -13.00
C PHE A 171 12.04 10.30 -12.97
N ASP A 172 11.31 11.30 -12.47
CA ASP A 172 11.77 12.65 -12.27
C ASP A 172 11.11 13.26 -11.02
N ARG A 173 11.65 14.38 -10.57
CA ARG A 173 11.20 15.08 -9.36
C ARG A 173 9.75 15.57 -9.44
N SER A 174 9.33 16.09 -10.59
CA SER A 174 7.99 16.65 -10.78
C SER A 174 6.95 15.54 -10.76
N PHE A 175 7.22 14.43 -11.45
CA PHE A 175 6.37 13.24 -11.39
C PHE A 175 6.29 12.65 -9.98
N ALA A 176 7.43 12.49 -9.30
CA ALA A 176 7.47 11.97 -7.93
C ALA A 176 6.66 12.83 -6.95
N SER A 177 6.76 14.16 -7.06
CA SER A 177 5.97 15.07 -6.21
C SER A 177 4.48 14.96 -6.52
N SER A 178 4.11 14.90 -7.80
CA SER A 178 2.71 14.80 -8.24
C SER A 178 2.05 13.51 -7.75
N VAL A 179 2.77 12.37 -7.81
CA VAL A 179 2.27 11.09 -7.31
C VAL A 179 2.28 11.03 -5.78
N VAL A 180 3.44 11.24 -5.15
CA VAL A 180 3.63 10.93 -3.72
C VAL A 180 3.10 12.05 -2.84
N ASN A 181 3.54 13.29 -3.07
CA ASN A 181 3.20 14.40 -2.19
C ASN A 181 1.76 14.85 -2.44
N SER A 182 1.38 15.00 -3.71
CA SER A 182 0.07 15.54 -4.06
C SER A 182 -1.01 14.47 -4.13
N ALA A 183 -0.86 13.42 -4.94
CA ALA A 183 -1.92 12.43 -5.10
C ALA A 183 -2.08 11.50 -3.88
N LEU A 184 -1.01 11.14 -3.18
CA LEU A 184 -1.06 10.26 -1.99
C LEU A 184 -1.00 11.02 -0.66
N GLY A 185 -0.17 12.07 -0.56
CA GLY A 185 0.08 12.81 0.69
C GLY A 185 -0.97 13.89 1.02
N CYS A 186 -1.30 14.74 0.05
CA CYS A 186 -2.21 15.87 0.22
C CYS A 186 -3.63 15.52 -0.21
N ASN A 187 -4.35 14.84 0.69
CA ASN A 187 -5.73 14.46 0.48
C ASN A 187 -6.64 14.97 1.61
N VAL A 188 -7.81 15.49 1.25
CA VAL A 188 -8.82 15.94 2.21
C VAL A 188 -9.97 14.94 2.22
N PHE A 189 -10.31 14.45 3.41
CA PHE A 189 -11.40 13.49 3.61
C PHE A 189 -12.46 14.01 4.56
N ASP A 190 -13.72 13.76 4.19
CA ASP A 190 -14.86 13.89 5.09
C ASP A 190 -14.92 12.71 6.06
N VAL A 191 -15.28 13.01 7.31
CA VAL A 191 -15.43 12.00 8.35
C VAL A 191 -16.91 11.84 8.69
N PRO A 192 -17.63 10.87 8.09
CA PRO A 192 -19.09 10.76 8.26
C PRO A 192 -19.51 10.18 9.61
N PHE A 193 -18.58 9.62 10.38
CA PHE A 193 -18.85 8.93 11.65
C PHE A 193 -18.56 9.79 12.90
N VAL A 194 -18.41 11.11 12.73
CA VAL A 194 -18.31 12.07 13.83
C VAL A 194 -19.54 12.98 13.88
N LYS A 195 -19.91 13.46 15.07
CA LYS A 195 -21.14 14.27 15.27
C LYS A 195 -21.09 15.64 14.58
N LYS A 196 -19.89 16.22 14.43
CA LYS A 196 -19.66 17.49 13.72
C LYS A 196 -19.01 17.18 12.38
N PRO A 197 -19.43 17.82 11.29
CA PRO A 197 -18.75 17.67 10.01
C PRO A 197 -17.31 18.14 10.14
N THR A 198 -16.37 17.19 10.08
CA THR A 198 -14.95 17.42 10.22
C THR A 198 -14.25 16.94 8.96
N ARG A 199 -13.33 17.78 8.46
CA ARG A 199 -12.43 17.44 7.37
C ARG A 199 -11.05 17.15 7.93
N LEU A 200 -10.44 16.05 7.50
CA LEU A 200 -9.10 15.65 7.91
C LEU A 200 -8.19 15.49 6.69
N SER A 201 -6.94 15.90 6.85
CA SER A 201 -5.85 15.53 5.96
C SER A 201 -4.86 14.67 6.73
N PHE A 202 -4.25 13.70 6.05
CA PHE A 202 -3.14 12.98 6.62
C PHE A 202 -1.93 13.92 6.70
N VAL A 203 -1.24 13.89 7.85
CA VAL A 203 0.01 14.63 8.07
C VAL A 203 1.21 13.70 7.88
N ALA A 204 1.02 12.39 8.09
CA ALA A 204 2.03 11.37 7.95
C ALA A 204 1.40 10.08 7.38
N GLY A 205 2.25 9.28 6.73
CA GLY A 205 1.84 8.05 6.06
C GLY A 205 1.01 8.32 4.81
N GLN A 206 0.23 7.31 4.43
CA GLN A 206 -0.60 7.38 3.24
C GLN A 206 -1.94 6.68 3.48
N PRO A 207 -3.02 7.17 2.86
CA PRO A 207 -4.34 6.59 3.02
C PRO A 207 -4.40 5.16 2.46
N LEU A 208 -4.92 4.24 3.27
CA LEU A 208 -5.36 2.93 2.80
C LEU A 208 -6.57 3.11 1.87
N GLY A 209 -6.55 2.50 0.68
CA GLY A 209 -7.66 2.56 -0.29
C GLY A 209 -7.34 3.28 -1.60
N TYR A 210 -6.22 4.02 -1.66
CA TYR A 210 -5.73 4.59 -2.91
C TYR A 210 -5.01 3.53 -3.75
N TYR A 211 -5.18 3.61 -5.07
CA TYR A 211 -4.27 2.97 -6.01
C TYR A 211 -2.85 3.51 -5.78
N SER A 212 -1.86 2.69 -6.12
CA SER A 212 -0.44 2.96 -5.89
C SER A 212 0.04 3.06 -4.43
N SER A 213 -0.81 3.44 -3.47
CA SER A 213 -0.47 3.52 -2.04
C SER A 213 0.16 2.22 -1.53
N TRP A 214 -0.62 1.13 -1.50
CA TRP A 214 -0.13 -0.17 -1.02
C TRP A 214 1.10 -0.72 -1.80
N PRO A 215 1.12 -0.78 -3.15
CA PRO A 215 2.26 -1.37 -3.85
C PRO A 215 3.52 -0.49 -3.81
N LEU A 216 3.39 0.83 -3.71
CA LEU A 216 4.54 1.72 -3.54
C LEU A 216 5.19 1.50 -2.17
N PHE A 217 4.35 1.37 -1.14
CA PHE A 217 4.81 0.98 0.18
C PHE A 217 5.53 -0.38 0.15
N ALA A 218 4.92 -1.42 -0.42
CA ALA A 218 5.54 -2.74 -0.53
C ALA A 218 6.90 -2.66 -1.25
N LEU A 219 6.98 -1.99 -2.41
CA LEU A 219 8.24 -1.84 -3.15
C LEU A 219 9.30 -1.08 -2.34
N SER A 220 8.93 0.01 -1.67
CA SER A 220 9.85 0.74 -0.81
C SER A 220 10.31 -0.08 0.40
N HIS A 221 9.44 -0.96 0.92
CA HIS A 221 9.78 -1.88 1.99
C HIS A 221 10.82 -2.92 1.54
N HIS A 222 10.67 -3.46 0.32
CA HIS A 222 11.70 -4.30 -0.31
C HIS A 222 13.04 -3.56 -0.46
N LEU A 223 13.00 -2.31 -0.93
CA LEU A 223 14.21 -1.49 -1.07
C LEU A 223 14.93 -1.29 0.26
N LEU A 224 14.19 -1.12 1.37
CA LEU A 224 14.78 -0.97 2.69
C LEU A 224 15.52 -2.23 3.15
N VAL A 225 14.98 -3.41 2.86
CA VAL A 225 15.65 -4.69 3.14
C VAL A 225 16.90 -4.84 2.26
N TRP A 226 16.81 -4.53 0.97
CA TRP A 226 17.96 -4.57 0.07
C TRP A 226 19.06 -3.60 0.48
N TYR A 227 18.71 -2.38 0.88
CA TYR A 227 19.66 -1.40 1.39
C TYR A 227 20.35 -1.90 2.68
N SER A 228 19.58 -2.47 3.59
CA SER A 228 20.12 -3.09 4.81
C SER A 228 21.04 -4.27 4.51
N ALA A 229 20.72 -5.06 3.48
CA ALA A 229 21.55 -6.16 3.04
C ALA A 229 22.85 -5.68 2.38
N GLU A 230 22.80 -4.64 1.55
CA GLU A 230 23.97 -4.04 0.90
C GLU A 230 24.97 -3.48 1.93
N GLN A 231 24.49 -2.90 3.03
CA GLN A 231 25.34 -2.44 4.14
C GLN A 231 26.11 -3.58 4.82
N VAL A 232 25.54 -4.79 4.85
CA VAL A 232 26.09 -5.95 5.56
C VAL A 232 26.92 -6.85 4.64
N TYR A 233 26.46 -7.01 3.41
CA TYR A 233 27.01 -7.86 2.36
C TYR A 233 27.03 -7.09 1.03
N PRO A 234 27.97 -6.16 0.84
CA PRO A 234 28.05 -5.36 -0.38
C PRO A 234 28.11 -6.22 -1.65
N TYR A 235 27.45 -5.76 -2.71
CA TYR A 235 27.42 -6.39 -4.04
C TYR A 235 26.78 -7.79 -4.08
N ARG A 236 26.06 -8.21 -3.04
CA ARG A 236 25.39 -9.51 -2.98
C ARG A 236 23.89 -9.37 -3.15
N TYR A 237 23.34 -10.08 -4.12
CA TYR A 237 21.88 -10.22 -4.24
C TYR A 237 21.33 -11.01 -3.04
N PHE A 238 20.56 -10.32 -2.19
CA PHE A 238 20.03 -10.90 -0.95
C PHE A 238 18.62 -11.47 -1.16
N THR A 239 18.48 -12.76 -0.85
CA THR A 239 17.25 -13.55 -1.08
C THR A 239 16.64 -14.13 0.17
N ASP A 240 17.32 -14.03 1.32
CA ASP A 240 16.94 -14.69 2.57
C ASP A 240 15.90 -13.84 3.35
N TYR A 241 14.84 -13.41 2.69
CA TYR A 241 13.72 -12.68 3.31
C TYR A 241 12.39 -12.88 2.57
N ALA A 242 11.29 -12.50 3.23
CA ALA A 242 9.94 -12.48 2.72
C ALA A 242 9.23 -11.19 3.16
N ILE A 243 8.47 -10.54 2.27
CA ILE A 243 7.63 -9.37 2.58
C ILE A 243 6.22 -9.56 2.03
N LEU A 244 5.21 -9.15 2.80
CA LEU A 244 3.84 -8.98 2.34
C LEU A 244 3.26 -7.73 3.00
N GLY A 245 3.32 -6.60 2.28
CA GLY A 245 2.90 -5.32 2.85
C GLY A 245 3.76 -4.98 4.08
N ASP A 246 3.14 -4.92 5.26
CA ASP A 246 3.80 -4.61 6.53
C ASP A 246 4.44 -5.82 7.20
N ASP A 247 4.04 -7.02 6.81
CA ASP A 247 4.60 -8.28 7.32
C ASP A 247 5.96 -8.56 6.67
N VAL A 248 6.97 -8.85 7.50
CA VAL A 248 8.33 -9.10 7.04
C VAL A 248 9.00 -10.18 7.88
N VAL A 249 9.64 -11.11 7.20
CA VAL A 249 10.53 -12.12 7.80
C VAL A 249 11.90 -12.02 7.15
N ILE A 250 12.94 -11.88 7.97
CA ILE A 250 14.34 -11.87 7.53
C ILE A 250 15.03 -13.08 8.15
N ALA A 251 15.70 -13.90 7.34
CA ALA A 251 16.37 -15.13 7.76
C ALA A 251 17.91 -14.97 7.88
N ASP A 252 18.36 -13.75 8.16
CA ASP A 252 19.75 -13.41 8.44
C ASP A 252 19.81 -12.37 9.58
N ARG A 253 20.55 -12.71 10.65
CA ARG A 253 20.67 -11.85 11.84
C ARG A 253 21.29 -10.49 11.56
N ARG A 254 22.34 -10.44 10.73
CA ARG A 254 23.07 -9.19 10.48
C ARG A 254 22.20 -8.24 9.66
N VAL A 255 21.50 -8.76 8.65
CA VAL A 255 20.54 -7.97 7.84
C VAL A 255 19.36 -7.53 8.70
N ALA A 256 18.82 -8.40 9.55
CA ALA A 256 17.72 -8.04 10.45
C ALA A 256 18.10 -6.90 11.42
N SER A 257 19.32 -6.91 11.97
CA SER A 257 19.81 -5.82 12.81
C SER A 257 19.98 -4.50 12.04
N ALA A 258 20.55 -4.53 10.84
CA ALA A 258 20.67 -3.35 9.98
C ALA A 258 19.30 -2.78 9.58
N TYR A 259 18.36 -3.66 9.24
CA TYR A 259 16.99 -3.31 8.91
C TYR A 259 16.27 -2.62 10.09
N SER A 260 16.37 -3.17 11.30
CA SER A 260 15.80 -2.54 12.51
C SER A 260 16.39 -1.14 12.76
N ALA A 261 17.70 -0.98 12.60
CA ALA A 261 18.36 0.33 12.77
C ALA A 261 17.92 1.34 11.70
N ASN A 262 17.75 0.90 10.45
CA ASN A 262 17.30 1.77 9.37
C ASN A 262 15.81 2.16 9.53
N LEU A 263 14.95 1.26 10.02
CA LEU A 263 13.56 1.59 10.37
C LEU A 263 13.47 2.65 11.48
N GLU A 264 14.30 2.52 12.52
CA GLU A 264 14.35 3.47 13.62
C GLU A 264 14.74 4.86 13.13
N ARG A 265 15.74 4.95 12.25
CA ARG A 265 16.14 6.21 11.57
C ARG A 265 15.02 6.81 10.73
N LEU A 266 14.19 5.98 10.11
CA LEU A 266 13.01 6.39 9.35
C LEU A 266 11.81 6.76 10.26
N GLY A 267 11.92 6.61 11.58
CA GLY A 267 10.84 6.91 12.53
C GLY A 267 9.72 5.87 12.53
N VAL A 268 9.97 4.66 12.01
CA VAL A 268 9.02 3.55 11.98
C VAL A 268 9.33 2.60 13.14
N SER A 269 8.38 2.45 14.07
CA SER A 269 8.57 1.61 15.27
C SER A 269 8.16 0.16 15.04
N ILE A 270 8.97 -0.77 15.54
CA ILE A 270 8.66 -2.20 15.59
C ILE A 270 7.89 -2.52 16.86
N SER A 271 6.84 -3.35 16.75
CA SER A 271 6.10 -3.88 17.90
C SER A 271 6.80 -5.13 18.43
N HIS A 272 7.76 -4.97 19.35
CA HIS A 272 8.51 -6.09 19.91
C HIS A 272 7.64 -7.17 20.56
N GLY A 273 6.51 -6.81 21.18
CA GLY A 273 5.59 -7.77 21.80
C GLY A 273 4.80 -8.65 20.82
N LYS A 274 4.79 -8.31 19.54
CA LYS A 274 4.17 -9.11 18.47
C LYS A 274 5.17 -9.67 17.47
N SER A 275 6.40 -9.15 17.50
CA SER A 275 7.48 -9.64 16.66
C SER A 275 7.99 -10.97 17.21
N LEU A 276 8.38 -11.87 16.31
CA LEU A 276 8.90 -13.19 16.65
C LEU A 276 10.35 -13.28 16.22
N ILE A 277 11.25 -13.42 17.18
CA ILE A 277 12.67 -13.68 16.93
C ILE A 277 12.95 -15.11 17.38
N SER A 278 13.31 -15.97 16.43
CA SER A 278 13.60 -17.38 16.70
C SER A 278 15.01 -17.73 16.29
N LYS A 279 15.72 -18.43 17.18
CA LYS A 279 17.00 -19.10 16.90
C LYS A 279 16.84 -20.59 16.59
N SER A 280 15.61 -21.10 16.65
CA SER A 280 15.26 -22.53 16.49
C SER A 280 14.49 -22.80 15.20
N GLY A 281 14.49 -21.84 14.27
CA GLY A 281 13.88 -21.99 12.95
C GLY A 281 12.37 -21.77 12.92
N ALA A 282 11.79 -20.99 13.85
CA ALA A 282 10.38 -20.63 13.83
C ALA A 282 10.14 -19.21 13.28
N TYR A 283 9.09 -19.01 12.52
CA TYR A 283 8.69 -17.68 12.03
C TYR A 283 7.18 -17.59 11.82
N GLU A 284 6.68 -16.36 11.81
CA GLU A 284 5.31 -16.04 11.42
C GLU A 284 5.34 -15.12 10.20
N PHE A 285 4.53 -15.42 9.18
CA PHE A 285 4.37 -14.59 7.99
C PHE A 285 2.99 -14.79 7.38
N ALA A 286 2.27 -13.72 7.07
CA ALA A 286 0.93 -13.73 6.50
C ALA A 286 -0.05 -14.63 7.29
N LYS A 287 0.02 -14.60 8.63
CA LYS A 287 -0.71 -15.50 9.57
C LYS A 287 -0.33 -16.98 9.46
N LYS A 288 0.75 -17.30 8.74
CA LYS A 288 1.32 -18.64 8.70
C LYS A 288 2.41 -18.77 9.76
N PHE A 289 2.20 -19.67 10.72
CA PHE A 289 3.18 -19.97 11.76
C PHE A 289 3.92 -21.26 11.40
N ARG A 290 5.21 -21.16 11.11
CA ARG A 290 6.03 -22.31 10.70
C ARG A 290 7.20 -22.54 11.66
N ILE A 291 7.58 -23.80 11.85
CA ILE A 291 8.68 -24.21 12.73
C ILE A 291 9.67 -25.13 12.01
N LYS A 292 10.77 -25.49 12.69
CA LYS A 292 11.82 -26.39 12.19
C LYS A 292 12.37 -25.94 10.83
N GLY A 293 12.75 -24.67 10.71
CA GLY A 293 13.29 -24.12 9.47
C GLY A 293 12.23 -23.95 8.38
N GLY A 294 10.97 -23.72 8.75
CA GLY A 294 9.87 -23.57 7.79
C GLY A 294 9.28 -24.88 7.25
N THR A 295 9.77 -26.05 7.70
CA THR A 295 9.35 -27.37 7.18
C THR A 295 8.00 -27.84 7.71
N VAL A 296 7.59 -27.38 8.90
CA VAL A 296 6.33 -27.76 9.53
C VAL A 296 5.44 -26.53 9.69
N ASP A 297 4.25 -26.58 9.10
CA ASP A 297 3.20 -25.57 9.27
C ASP A 297 2.35 -25.91 10.51
N LEU A 298 2.31 -24.99 11.47
CA LEU A 298 1.51 -25.05 12.70
C LEU A 298 0.53 -23.86 12.78
N SER A 299 0.13 -23.31 11.63
CA SER A 299 -0.77 -22.18 11.57
C SER A 299 -2.11 -22.47 12.26
N PRO A 300 -2.59 -21.58 13.14
CA PRO A 300 -3.89 -21.75 13.78
C PRO A 300 -5.02 -21.54 12.78
N VAL A 301 -6.10 -22.31 12.91
CA VAL A 301 -7.34 -22.06 12.17
C VAL A 301 -8.25 -21.17 13.01
N SER A 302 -8.78 -20.12 12.37
CA SER A 302 -9.67 -19.19 13.05
C SER A 302 -10.98 -19.86 13.44
N LEU A 303 -11.57 -19.47 14.58
CA LEU A 303 -12.88 -19.98 15.00
C LEU A 303 -13.98 -19.67 13.97
N SER A 304 -13.86 -18.55 13.25
CA SER A 304 -14.76 -18.22 12.14
C SER A 304 -14.67 -19.23 11.00
N SER A 305 -13.43 -19.61 10.63
CA SER A 305 -13.19 -20.66 9.65
C SER A 305 -13.74 -22.01 10.12
N LEU A 306 -13.51 -22.37 11.39
CA LEU A 306 -14.07 -23.58 11.99
C LEU A 306 -15.60 -23.56 11.94
N ARG A 307 -16.26 -22.46 12.33
CA ARG A 307 -17.73 -22.34 12.29
C ARG A 307 -18.31 -22.59 10.91
N ASN A 308 -17.58 -22.33 9.84
CA ASN A 308 -18.03 -22.54 8.46
C ASN A 308 -17.86 -23.99 7.98
N PHE A 309 -17.50 -24.94 8.86
CA PHE A 309 -17.30 -26.35 8.50
C PHE A 309 -18.53 -27.03 7.89
N PHE A 310 -19.74 -26.57 8.22
CA PHE A 310 -20.99 -27.14 7.71
C PHE A 310 -21.16 -26.96 6.19
N HIS A 311 -20.46 -25.98 5.59
CA HIS A 311 -20.50 -25.75 4.15
C HIS A 311 -19.37 -26.55 3.47
N PRO A 312 -19.61 -27.26 2.33
CA PRO A 312 -18.58 -28.05 1.65
C PRO A 312 -17.30 -27.26 1.31
N TYR A 313 -17.41 -26.02 0.83
CA TYR A 313 -16.23 -25.15 0.65
C TYR A 313 -15.47 -24.81 1.95
N GLY A 314 -16.16 -24.60 3.07
CA GLY A 314 -15.51 -24.37 4.36
C GLY A 314 -14.79 -25.61 4.86
N LEU A 315 -15.42 -26.77 4.69
CA LEU A 315 -14.83 -28.07 4.98
C LEU A 315 -13.57 -28.34 4.15
N LEU A 316 -13.64 -28.08 2.84
CA LEU A 316 -12.51 -28.21 1.91
C LEU A 316 -11.37 -27.24 2.26
N ALA A 317 -11.67 -26.02 2.74
CA ALA A 317 -10.66 -25.07 3.17
C ALA A 317 -9.92 -25.55 4.44
N ILE A 318 -10.65 -26.11 5.41
CA ILE A 318 -10.05 -26.71 6.62
C ILE A 318 -9.23 -27.95 6.25
N ALA A 319 -9.81 -28.87 5.47
CA ALA A 319 -9.14 -30.08 5.01
C ALA A 319 -7.89 -29.79 4.15
N GLY A 320 -7.95 -28.76 3.30
CA GLY A 320 -6.83 -28.27 2.50
C GLY A 320 -5.69 -27.73 3.35
N THR A 321 -6.00 -27.11 4.49
CA THR A 321 -5.00 -26.59 5.45
C THR A 321 -4.30 -27.73 6.22
N TYR A 322 -4.98 -28.86 6.45
CA TYR A 322 -4.48 -29.98 7.27
C TYR A 322 -4.16 -31.26 6.49
N ARG A 323 -4.02 -31.21 5.16
CA ARG A 323 -3.68 -32.40 4.35
C ARG A 323 -2.46 -33.13 4.94
N GLY A 324 -2.71 -34.29 5.55
CA GLY A 324 -1.67 -35.18 6.10
C GLY A 324 -1.78 -35.51 7.59
N LYS A 325 -2.64 -34.84 8.38
CA LYS A 325 -2.97 -35.31 9.74
C LYS A 325 -4.42 -35.78 9.75
N GLU A 326 -4.65 -36.97 10.31
CA GLU A 326 -5.97 -37.58 10.43
C GLU A 326 -7.00 -36.55 10.90
N CYS A 327 -7.87 -36.11 9.98
CA CYS A 327 -8.91 -35.16 10.31
C CYS A 327 -9.91 -35.73 11.33
N ARG A 328 -9.88 -37.04 11.63
CA ARG A 328 -10.77 -37.69 12.61
C ARG A 328 -10.86 -36.95 13.95
N GLY A 329 -9.74 -36.50 14.53
CA GLY A 329 -9.76 -35.83 15.83
C GLY A 329 -10.40 -34.44 15.86
N ILE A 330 -10.34 -33.66 14.76
CA ILE A 330 -11.00 -32.34 14.70
C ILE A 330 -12.51 -32.50 14.57
N PHE A 331 -12.97 -33.54 13.87
CA PHE A 331 -14.39 -33.82 13.67
C PHE A 331 -15.03 -34.44 14.92
N GLU A 332 -14.28 -35.25 15.69
CA GLU A 332 -14.76 -35.75 17.00
C GLU A 332 -14.93 -34.63 18.03
N VAL A 333 -14.07 -33.61 18.02
CA VAL A 333 -14.15 -32.47 18.96
C VAL A 333 -15.23 -31.45 18.56
N LEU A 334 -15.57 -31.34 17.27
CA LEU A 334 -16.62 -30.44 16.78
C LEU A 334 -18.03 -31.08 16.76
N ALA A 335 -18.13 -32.39 17.02
CA ALA A 335 -19.39 -33.13 17.12
C ALA A 335 -19.94 -33.23 18.56
N LEU A 336 -19.24 -32.65 19.53
CA LEU A 336 -19.72 -32.34 20.89
C LEU A 336 -20.20 -30.89 20.94
#